data_AF-A0A519YLS2-F1
#
_entry.id   AF-A0A519YLS2-F1
#
_cell.length_a   1.000
_cell.length_b   1.000
_cell.length_c   1.000
_cell.angle_alpha   90.00
_cell.angle_beta   90.00
_cell.angle_gamma   90.00
#
_symmetry.space_group_name_H-M   'P 1'
#
loop_
_entity.id
_entity.type
_entity.pdbx_description
1 polymer ?
#
loop_
_entity_poly.entity_id
_entity_poly.type
_entity_poly.pdbx_seq_one_letter_code
_entity_poly.pdbx_strand_id
1 'polypeptide(L)'
;MSSSPLGHKTDYVSSYDASLLFPIPRHESRKTLGLLDDLPFYGQDIWTGYELSWLNIKGKPEVAVAEFSVPFDSPNIIELKSFKLYLNSLNQTRFSGFDEVKELLVKDLSAAAESDVSVSLKSLSDSNLLIDFTVKGVCIDGLDISVESYHPQAEHLKANESEQTSETLCSHLLKSNCPVTGQPDWASVFI
;
A
#
# COMPACT_ATOMS: atom_id res chain seq x y z
N MET A 1 -9.27 -19.45 -10.12
CA MET A 1 -10.32 -18.74 -10.87
C MET A 1 -10.46 -17.35 -10.24
N SER A 2 -9.88 -16.34 -10.87
CA SER A 2 -9.76 -14.99 -10.33
C SER A 2 -11.04 -14.20 -10.59
N SER A 3 -11.91 -14.06 -9.58
CA SER A 3 -13.00 -13.09 -9.59
C SER A 3 -12.49 -11.70 -9.19
N SER A 4 -11.38 -11.27 -9.79
CA SER A 4 -10.88 -9.92 -9.54
C SER A 4 -11.86 -8.91 -10.17
N PRO A 5 -12.27 -7.86 -9.44
CA PRO A 5 -13.19 -6.83 -9.97
C PRO A 5 -12.51 -5.92 -11.03
N LEU A 6 -11.26 -6.17 -11.39
CA LEU A 6 -10.52 -5.47 -12.42
C LEU A 6 -11.06 -5.79 -13.82
N GLY A 7 -11.19 -4.76 -14.67
CA GLY A 7 -11.77 -4.88 -16.02
C GLY A 7 -13.29 -4.96 -16.10
N HIS A 8 -13.99 -5.16 -14.97
CA HIS A 8 -15.45 -5.20 -14.93
C HIS A 8 -16.09 -3.85 -14.57
N LYS A 9 -17.31 -3.61 -15.07
CA LYS A 9 -18.14 -2.46 -14.73
C LYS A 9 -18.47 -2.54 -13.23
N THR A 10 -18.08 -1.53 -12.47
CA THR A 10 -18.29 -1.50 -11.03
C THR A 10 -19.51 -0.65 -10.72
N ASP A 11 -20.49 -1.23 -10.05
CA ASP A 11 -21.62 -0.47 -9.51
C ASP A 11 -21.18 0.24 -8.23
N TYR A 12 -21.47 1.53 -8.13
CA TYR A 12 -21.20 2.28 -6.91
C TYR A 12 -22.19 1.85 -5.82
N VAL A 13 -21.67 1.33 -4.71
CA VAL A 13 -22.47 1.10 -3.51
C VAL A 13 -22.67 2.41 -2.75
N SER A 14 -23.85 2.58 -2.17
CA SER A 14 -24.22 3.75 -1.35
C SER A 14 -24.37 3.41 0.13
N SER A 15 -23.94 2.21 0.51
CA SER A 15 -23.94 1.71 1.88
C SER A 15 -22.65 0.94 2.12
N TYR A 16 -22.18 0.95 3.36
CA TYR A 16 -21.02 0.19 3.81
C TYR A 16 -21.10 -1.28 3.38
N ASP A 17 -19.99 -1.80 2.83
CA ASP A 17 -19.88 -3.18 2.37
C ASP A 17 -18.43 -3.69 2.47
N ALA A 18 -18.14 -4.47 3.52
CA ALA A 18 -16.83 -5.12 3.69
C ALA A 18 -16.55 -6.24 2.67
N SER A 19 -17.57 -6.80 2.00
CA SER A 19 -17.37 -7.86 1.02
C SER A 19 -16.65 -7.39 -0.25
N LEU A 20 -16.51 -6.07 -0.42
CA LEU A 20 -15.74 -5.45 -1.49
C LEU A 20 -14.24 -5.67 -1.36
N LEU A 21 -13.73 -5.95 -0.16
CA LEU A 21 -12.30 -6.21 0.06
C LEU A 21 -11.89 -7.50 -0.66
N PHE A 22 -10.89 -7.40 -1.54
CA PHE A 22 -10.35 -8.53 -2.26
C PHE A 22 -8.92 -8.83 -1.78
N PRO A 23 -8.71 -9.86 -0.94
CA PRO A 23 -7.39 -10.26 -0.51
C PRO A 23 -6.63 -10.97 -1.65
N ILE A 24 -5.33 -10.71 -1.72
CA ILE A 24 -4.36 -11.33 -2.63
C ILE A 24 -3.32 -12.07 -1.79
N PRO A 25 -3.21 -13.40 -1.90
CA PRO A 25 -2.21 -14.17 -1.17
C PRO A 25 -0.79 -13.75 -1.55
N ARG A 26 0.05 -13.42 -0.55
CA ARG A 26 1.46 -13.07 -0.78
C ARG A 26 2.31 -14.27 -1.21
N HIS A 27 1.89 -15.47 -0.81
CA HIS A 27 2.61 -16.73 -1.06
C HIS A 27 2.93 -16.93 -2.56
N GLU A 28 2.00 -16.63 -3.46
CA GLU A 28 2.20 -16.86 -4.89
C GLU A 28 3.37 -16.02 -5.44
N SER A 29 3.43 -14.72 -5.13
CA SER A 29 4.54 -13.85 -5.54
C SER A 29 5.85 -14.17 -4.80
N ARG A 30 5.79 -14.60 -3.54
CA ARG A 30 6.97 -15.03 -2.79
C ARG A 30 7.61 -16.28 -3.37
N LYS A 31 6.78 -17.25 -3.75
CA LYS A 31 7.22 -18.49 -4.36
C LYS A 31 7.97 -18.26 -5.67
N THR A 32 7.57 -17.27 -6.48
CA THR A 32 8.33 -16.94 -7.72
C THR A 32 9.70 -16.34 -7.44
N LEU A 33 9.92 -15.81 -6.23
CA LEU A 33 11.20 -15.30 -5.75
C LEU A 33 12.00 -16.35 -4.95
N GLY A 34 11.50 -17.59 -4.84
CA GLY A 34 12.12 -18.63 -4.03
C GLY A 34 12.00 -18.40 -2.51
N LEU A 35 11.10 -17.50 -2.08
CA LEU A 35 10.84 -17.21 -0.68
C LEU A 35 9.77 -18.19 -0.16
N LEU A 36 10.10 -18.88 0.94
CA LEU A 36 9.23 -19.82 1.64
C LEU A 36 8.75 -19.21 2.98
N ASP A 37 8.43 -20.05 3.97
CA ASP A 37 7.86 -19.61 5.25
C ASP A 37 8.85 -18.77 6.08
N ASP A 38 10.14 -19.11 6.04
CA ASP A 38 11.19 -18.33 6.70
C ASP A 38 11.61 -17.14 5.81
N LEU A 39 11.00 -15.98 6.05
CA LEU A 39 11.26 -14.76 5.28
C LEU A 39 12.59 -14.11 5.71
N PRO A 40 13.46 -13.70 4.77
CA PRO A 40 14.76 -13.08 5.07
C PRO A 40 14.64 -11.58 5.40
N PHE A 41 13.45 -11.10 5.73
CA PHE A 41 13.16 -9.69 5.98
C PHE A 41 12.03 -9.56 7.01
N TYR A 42 11.89 -8.36 7.55
CA TYR A 42 10.77 -7.91 8.37
C TYR A 42 10.34 -6.52 7.91
N GLY A 43 9.13 -6.09 8.27
CA GLY A 43 8.64 -4.76 7.90
C GLY A 43 7.12 -4.68 7.83
N GLN A 44 6.61 -3.78 7.00
CA GLN A 44 5.18 -3.56 6.82
C GLN A 44 4.93 -2.80 5.51
N ASP A 45 3.74 -2.98 4.95
CA ASP A 45 3.25 -2.12 3.88
C ASP A 45 2.45 -0.96 4.51
N ILE A 46 2.92 0.27 4.31
CA ILE A 46 2.25 1.49 4.82
C ILE A 46 1.50 2.16 3.68
N TRP A 47 0.19 2.33 3.85
CA TRP A 47 -0.69 2.89 2.82
C TRP A 47 -1.33 4.18 3.32
N THR A 48 -1.42 5.19 2.47
CA THR A 48 -2.09 6.45 2.78
C THR A 48 -3.42 6.55 2.03
N GLY A 49 -4.52 6.60 2.78
CA GLY A 49 -5.86 6.87 2.27
C GLY A 49 -6.18 8.36 2.31
N TYR A 50 -5.92 9.06 1.21
CA TYR A 50 -6.19 10.51 1.11
C TYR A 50 -7.69 10.86 0.99
N GLU A 51 -8.52 9.90 0.56
CA GLU A 51 -9.93 10.11 0.19
C GLU A 51 -10.89 9.41 1.17
N LEU A 52 -10.63 9.41 2.48
CA LEU A 52 -11.54 8.82 3.46
C LEU A 52 -12.63 9.83 3.89
N SER A 53 -13.89 9.44 3.69
CA SER A 53 -15.06 10.24 4.06
C SER A 53 -16.21 9.36 4.56
N TRP A 54 -17.05 9.91 5.42
CA TRP A 54 -18.29 9.28 5.91
C TRP A 54 -19.30 10.33 6.38
N LEU A 55 -20.47 9.91 6.87
CA LEU A 55 -21.45 10.82 7.49
C LEU A 55 -21.43 10.69 9.02
N ASN A 56 -21.51 11.80 9.75
CA ASN A 56 -21.81 11.70 11.18
C ASN A 56 -23.29 11.30 11.41
N ILE A 57 -23.68 11.05 12.68
CA ILE A 57 -25.06 10.66 13.04
C ILE A 57 -26.15 11.61 12.54
N LYS A 58 -25.82 12.89 12.29
CA LYS A 58 -26.75 13.91 11.76
C LYS A 58 -26.75 13.97 10.23
N GLY A 59 -25.87 13.25 9.56
CA GLY A 59 -25.81 13.17 8.11
C GLY A 59 -24.90 14.23 7.48
N LYS A 60 -24.09 14.92 8.28
CA LYS A 60 -23.07 15.84 7.78
C LYS A 60 -21.83 15.02 7.39
N PRO A 61 -21.23 15.25 6.22
CA PRO A 61 -19.96 14.64 5.85
C PRO A 61 -18.83 15.00 6.82
N GLU A 62 -18.02 14.00 7.14
CA GLU A 62 -16.74 14.12 7.85
C GLU A 62 -15.65 13.50 6.97
N VAL A 63 -14.43 14.02 7.08
CA VAL A 63 -13.28 13.64 6.26
C VAL A 63 -12.04 13.42 7.11
N ALA A 64 -11.17 12.52 6.69
CA ALA A 64 -9.88 12.26 7.32
C ALA A 64 -8.84 11.78 6.29
N VAL A 65 -7.57 11.90 6.64
CA VAL A 65 -6.49 11.11 6.01
C VAL A 65 -6.25 9.88 6.88
N ALA A 66 -6.21 8.71 6.25
CA ALA A 66 -5.93 7.47 6.93
C ALA A 66 -4.52 6.96 6.61
N GLU A 67 -3.86 6.39 7.63
CA GLU A 67 -2.67 5.57 7.46
C GLU A 67 -3.03 4.14 7.86
N PHE A 68 -2.69 3.20 7.00
CA PHE A 68 -2.88 1.77 7.24
C PHE A 68 -1.52 1.10 7.25
N SER A 69 -1.27 0.24 8.23
CA SER A 69 -0.07 -0.59 8.25
C SER A 69 -0.45 -2.06 8.25
N VAL A 70 -0.02 -2.78 7.22
CA VAL A 70 -0.20 -4.22 7.05
C VAL A 70 1.14 -4.91 7.30
N PRO A 71 1.24 -5.84 8.27
CA PRO A 71 2.50 -6.53 8.56
C PRO A 71 3.07 -7.25 7.35
N PHE A 72 4.40 -7.26 7.23
CA PHE A 72 5.07 -7.95 6.12
C PHE A 72 4.70 -9.43 6.06
N ASP A 73 4.47 -10.09 7.20
CA ASP A 73 4.18 -11.51 7.32
C ASP A 73 2.68 -11.85 7.17
N SER A 74 1.83 -10.87 6.86
CA SER A 74 0.41 -11.14 6.60
C SER A 74 0.22 -12.16 5.47
N PRO A 75 -0.70 -13.15 5.60
CA PRO A 75 -1.00 -14.09 4.52
C PRO A 75 -1.44 -13.38 3.23
N ASN A 76 -2.23 -12.32 3.38
CA ASN A 76 -2.79 -11.57 2.26
C ASN A 76 -2.35 -10.10 2.28
N ILE A 77 -2.11 -9.53 1.10
CA ILE A 77 -2.20 -8.09 0.85
C ILE A 77 -3.59 -7.78 0.29
N ILE A 78 -4.09 -6.56 0.44
CA ILE A 78 -5.41 -6.18 -0.08
C ILE A 78 -5.23 -5.63 -1.50
N GLU A 79 -6.15 -5.90 -2.43
CA GLU A 79 -6.07 -5.33 -3.79
C GLU A 79 -6.50 -3.86 -3.80
N LEU A 80 -5.72 -2.98 -4.42
CA LEU A 80 -5.88 -1.52 -4.30
C LEU A 80 -7.23 -1.00 -4.84
N LYS A 81 -7.73 -1.51 -5.98
CA LYS A 81 -9.05 -1.11 -6.51
C LYS A 81 -10.16 -1.54 -5.56
N SER A 82 -10.13 -2.78 -5.08
CA SER A 82 -11.06 -3.33 -4.09
C SER A 82 -11.07 -2.48 -2.81
N PHE A 83 -9.89 -2.06 -2.36
CA PHE A 83 -9.75 -1.24 -1.17
C PHE A 83 -10.36 0.15 -1.36
N LYS A 84 -10.12 0.80 -2.51
CA LYS A 84 -10.78 2.07 -2.84
C LYS A 84 -12.30 1.95 -2.86
N LEU A 85 -12.84 0.87 -3.42
CA LEU A 85 -14.29 0.64 -3.45
C LEU A 85 -14.86 0.42 -2.05
N TYR A 86 -14.16 -0.34 -1.21
CA TYR A 86 -14.48 -0.50 0.20
C TYR A 86 -14.53 0.85 0.94
N LEU A 87 -13.48 1.67 0.84
CA LEU A 87 -13.46 3.00 1.47
C LEU A 87 -14.60 3.89 0.95
N ASN A 88 -14.89 3.85 -0.35
CA ASN A 88 -16.00 4.61 -0.92
C ASN A 88 -17.38 4.17 -0.39
N SER A 89 -17.53 2.93 0.06
CA SER A 89 -18.79 2.44 0.66
C SER A 89 -19.13 3.15 1.99
N LEU A 90 -18.14 3.76 2.65
CA LEU A 90 -18.34 4.53 3.88
C LEU A 90 -18.94 5.92 3.61
N ASN A 91 -18.80 6.46 2.39
CA ASN A 91 -19.11 7.86 2.07
C ASN A 91 -20.54 8.29 2.46
N GLN A 92 -21.52 7.39 2.36
CA GLN A 92 -22.92 7.64 2.69
C GLN A 92 -23.40 6.87 3.94
N THR A 93 -22.46 6.26 4.66
CA THR A 93 -22.73 5.50 5.88
C THR A 93 -22.55 6.40 7.10
N ARG A 94 -23.46 6.26 8.09
CA ARG A 94 -23.44 7.06 9.32
C ARG A 94 -22.63 6.38 10.41
N PHE A 95 -21.72 7.14 11.00
CA PHE A 95 -20.94 6.74 12.18
C PHE A 95 -21.01 7.81 13.27
N SER A 96 -20.79 7.39 14.51
CA SER A 96 -20.79 8.24 15.72
C SER A 96 -19.54 9.14 15.82
N GLY A 97 -18.42 8.73 15.21
CA GLY A 97 -17.18 9.50 15.23
C GLY A 97 -16.00 8.73 14.63
N PHE A 98 -14.81 9.28 14.85
CA PHE A 98 -13.54 8.74 14.33
C PHE A 98 -13.22 7.35 14.91
N ASP A 99 -13.47 7.13 16.20
CA ASP A 99 -13.12 5.86 16.86
C ASP A 99 -13.90 4.68 16.27
N GLU A 100 -15.20 4.84 16.02
CA GLU A 100 -16.02 3.80 15.39
C GLU A 100 -15.55 3.48 13.96
N VAL A 101 -15.22 4.50 13.17
CA VAL A 101 -14.67 4.30 11.82
C VAL A 101 -13.32 3.59 11.88
N LYS A 102 -12.44 4.00 12.80
CA LYS A 102 -11.13 3.36 13.00
C LYS A 102 -11.27 1.90 13.38
N GLU A 103 -12.12 1.59 14.36
CA GLU A 103 -12.37 0.21 14.82
C GLU A 103 -12.92 -0.67 13.70
N LEU A 104 -13.84 -0.14 12.89
CA LEU A 104 -14.36 -0.83 11.72
C LEU A 104 -13.25 -1.15 10.70
N LEU A 105 -12.46 -0.15 10.33
CA LEU A 105 -11.35 -0.31 9.38
C LEU A 105 -10.32 -1.33 9.90
N VAL A 106 -9.95 -1.27 11.18
CA VAL A 106 -9.04 -2.25 11.79
C VAL A 106 -9.62 -3.65 11.67
N LYS A 107 -10.88 -3.84 12.05
CA LYS A 107 -11.54 -5.14 12.03
C LYS A 107 -11.58 -5.74 10.63
N ASP A 108 -12.09 -4.99 9.65
CA ASP A 108 -12.32 -5.52 8.31
C ASP A 108 -11.01 -5.76 7.56
N LEU A 109 -10.05 -4.84 7.68
CA LEU A 109 -8.76 -4.97 7.01
C LEU A 109 -7.91 -6.07 7.65
N SER A 110 -7.99 -6.26 8.97
CA SER A 110 -7.32 -7.38 9.64
C SER A 110 -7.92 -8.73 9.20
N ALA A 111 -9.24 -8.79 9.05
CA ALA A 111 -9.92 -9.99 8.55
C ALA A 111 -9.51 -10.30 7.10
N ALA A 112 -9.41 -9.28 6.23
CA ALA A 112 -8.98 -9.47 4.84
C ALA A 112 -7.48 -9.85 4.74
N ALA A 113 -6.62 -9.20 5.53
CA ALA A 113 -5.18 -9.47 5.55
C ALA A 113 -4.82 -10.80 6.23
N GLU A 114 -5.73 -11.34 7.06
CA GLU A 114 -5.48 -12.44 8.00
C GLU A 114 -4.33 -12.14 8.97
N SER A 115 -4.21 -10.89 9.39
CA SER A 115 -3.15 -10.38 10.28
C SER A 115 -3.58 -9.07 10.94
N ASP A 116 -2.91 -8.66 12.01
CA ASP A 116 -3.24 -7.46 12.78
C ASP A 116 -2.87 -6.19 12.00
N VAL A 117 -3.86 -5.59 11.33
CA VAL A 117 -3.72 -4.32 10.62
C VAL A 117 -3.93 -3.16 11.57
N SER A 118 -3.03 -2.17 11.56
CA SER A 118 -3.21 -0.93 12.32
C SER A 118 -3.71 0.20 11.45
N VAL A 119 -4.55 1.07 12.03
CA VAL A 119 -5.15 2.23 11.35
C VAL A 119 -5.00 3.47 12.20
N SER A 120 -4.55 4.56 11.58
CA SER A 120 -4.51 5.90 12.17
C SER A 120 -5.35 6.85 11.31
N LEU A 121 -6.19 7.65 11.96
CA LEU A 121 -7.04 8.64 11.30
C LEU A 121 -6.63 10.04 11.75
N LYS A 122 -6.33 10.91 10.79
CA LYS A 122 -5.94 12.31 11.05
C LYS A 122 -6.99 13.25 10.46
N SER A 123 -7.41 14.23 11.26
CA SER A 123 -8.21 15.34 10.75
C SER A 123 -7.37 16.21 9.82
N LEU A 124 -7.98 16.85 8.82
CA LEU A 124 -7.29 17.76 7.92
C LEU A 124 -6.65 18.98 8.61
N SER A 125 -7.05 19.29 9.84
CA SER A 125 -6.42 20.35 10.65
C SER A 125 -5.22 19.87 11.47
N ASP A 126 -4.84 18.59 11.38
CA ASP A 126 -3.64 18.06 12.04
C ASP A 126 -2.37 18.62 11.38
N SER A 127 -1.45 19.15 12.18
CA SER A 127 -0.17 19.68 11.69
C SER A 127 0.75 18.61 11.11
N ASN A 128 0.52 17.33 11.46
CA ASN A 128 1.29 16.18 11.00
C ASN A 128 0.47 15.31 10.03
N LEU A 129 -0.32 15.94 9.15
CA LEU A 129 -1.25 15.26 8.25
C LEU A 129 -0.57 14.23 7.34
N LEU A 130 0.63 14.56 6.85
CA LEU A 130 1.43 13.70 5.99
C LEU A 130 2.56 13.04 6.80
N ILE A 131 2.91 11.82 6.40
CA ILE A 131 4.11 11.15 6.92
C ILE A 131 5.32 11.96 6.46
N ASP A 132 6.09 12.47 7.42
CA ASP A 132 7.42 13.02 7.15
C ASP A 132 8.38 11.84 6.97
N PHE A 133 8.49 11.35 5.74
CA PHE A 133 9.46 10.31 5.40
C PHE A 133 10.79 10.95 5.01
N THR A 134 11.58 11.33 6.01
CA THR A 134 12.93 11.85 5.81
C THR A 134 13.98 10.76 6.09
N VAL A 135 14.18 9.85 5.14
CA VAL A 135 15.37 8.98 5.13
C VAL A 135 16.49 9.72 4.42
N LYS A 136 17.60 9.94 5.13
CA LYS A 136 18.80 10.57 4.55
C LYS A 136 19.64 9.49 3.86
N GLY A 137 19.70 9.54 2.54
CA GLY A 137 20.56 8.70 1.72
C GLY A 137 21.30 9.53 0.68
N VAL A 138 22.39 8.98 0.14
CA VAL A 138 23.09 9.55 -1.01
C VAL A 138 22.31 9.23 -2.27
N CYS A 139 21.80 10.26 -2.94
CA CYS A 139 21.08 10.09 -4.20
C CYS A 139 22.06 9.76 -5.32
N ILE A 140 21.83 8.64 -6.01
CA ILE A 140 22.68 8.16 -7.11
C ILE A 140 22.17 8.54 -8.50
N ASP A 141 21.04 9.26 -8.58
CA ASP A 141 20.38 9.59 -9.85
C ASP A 141 21.20 10.55 -10.75
N GLY A 142 22.21 11.22 -10.19
CA GLY A 142 23.07 12.17 -10.91
C GLY A 142 24.24 11.53 -11.68
N LEU A 143 24.35 10.20 -11.70
CA LEU A 143 25.42 9.51 -12.42
C LEU A 143 25.28 9.68 -13.95
N ASP A 144 26.38 10.05 -14.62
CA ASP A 144 26.43 10.18 -16.08
C ASP A 144 26.70 8.81 -16.73
N ILE A 145 25.62 8.11 -17.09
CA ILE A 145 25.66 6.76 -17.67
C ILE A 145 24.76 6.65 -18.91
N SER A 146 25.06 5.70 -19.79
CA SER A 146 24.19 5.30 -20.91
C SER A 146 23.36 4.06 -20.55
N VAL A 147 22.05 4.10 -20.79
CA VAL A 147 21.14 2.96 -20.59
C VAL A 147 20.53 2.52 -21.92
N GLU A 148 20.80 1.29 -22.31
CA GLU A 148 20.34 0.73 -23.60
C GLU A 148 19.22 -0.31 -23.45
N SER A 149 19.04 -0.88 -22.26
CA SER A 149 18.02 -1.88 -21.94
C SER A 149 17.12 -1.41 -20.81
N TYR A 150 15.82 -1.60 -20.99
CA TYR A 150 14.76 -1.17 -20.06
C TYR A 150 13.92 -2.35 -19.54
N HIS A 151 14.45 -3.57 -19.66
CA HIS A 151 13.88 -4.77 -19.07
C HIS A 151 14.66 -5.16 -17.81
N PRO A 152 14.02 -5.76 -16.79
CA PRO A 152 14.73 -6.23 -15.60
C PRO A 152 15.86 -7.20 -15.93
N GLN A 153 17.06 -6.90 -15.45
CA GLN A 153 18.29 -7.68 -15.67
C GLN A 153 19.04 -7.82 -14.35
N ALA A 154 18.80 -8.92 -13.63
CA ALA A 154 19.39 -9.17 -12.31
C ALA A 154 20.92 -9.32 -12.40
N GLU A 155 21.46 -9.70 -13.55
CA GLU A 155 22.88 -9.85 -13.82
C GLU A 155 23.69 -8.53 -13.71
N HIS A 156 23.02 -7.37 -13.70
CA HIS A 156 23.66 -6.08 -13.43
C HIS A 156 24.01 -5.88 -11.96
N LEU A 157 23.38 -6.64 -11.05
CA LEU A 157 23.65 -6.56 -9.61
C LEU A 157 24.93 -7.34 -9.29
N LYS A 158 26.05 -6.62 -9.27
CA LYS A 158 27.37 -7.15 -8.89
C LYS A 158 27.97 -6.28 -7.80
N ALA A 159 28.54 -6.93 -6.79
CA ALA A 159 29.28 -6.27 -5.73
C ALA A 159 30.70 -6.85 -5.64
N ASN A 160 31.65 -6.04 -5.19
CA ASN A 160 32.97 -6.55 -4.84
C ASN A 160 32.89 -7.22 -3.46
N GLU A 161 32.92 -8.55 -3.42
CA GLU A 161 32.81 -9.33 -2.17
C GLU A 161 33.96 -9.09 -1.18
N SER A 162 35.08 -8.51 -1.64
CA SER A 162 36.22 -8.17 -0.77
C SER A 162 36.09 -6.82 -0.06
N GLU A 163 35.10 -6.01 -0.44
CA GLU A 163 34.85 -4.69 0.14
C GLU A 163 33.60 -4.71 1.00
N GLN A 164 33.76 -4.34 2.27
CA GLN A 164 32.66 -4.17 3.20
C GLN A 164 32.45 -2.68 3.48
N THR A 165 31.23 -2.20 3.25
CA THR A 165 30.83 -0.82 3.51
C THR A 165 29.51 -0.77 4.27
N SER A 166 29.22 0.40 4.85
CA SER A 166 27.91 0.74 5.40
C SER A 166 27.52 2.08 4.81
N GLU A 167 26.51 2.06 3.96
CA GLU A 167 26.02 3.23 3.25
C GLU A 167 24.49 3.22 3.23
N THR A 168 23.91 4.37 2.91
CA THR A 168 22.47 4.51 2.65
C THR A 168 22.34 5.25 1.34
N LEU A 169 21.76 4.59 0.35
CA LEU A 169 21.59 5.11 -1.00
C LEU A 169 20.12 5.35 -1.28
N CYS A 170 19.83 6.27 -2.20
CA CYS A 170 18.47 6.43 -2.69
C CYS A 170 18.43 6.71 -4.20
N SER A 171 17.30 6.34 -4.80
CA SER A 171 16.95 6.70 -6.17
C SER A 171 15.49 7.08 -6.24
N HIS A 172 15.19 8.16 -6.95
CA HIS A 172 13.84 8.64 -7.23
C HIS A 172 13.33 8.17 -8.61
N LEU A 173 14.09 7.31 -9.29
CA LEU A 173 13.86 6.90 -10.67
C LEU A 173 13.20 5.52 -10.81
N LEU A 174 12.76 4.91 -9.70
CA LEU A 174 12.09 3.61 -9.76
C LEU A 174 10.75 3.75 -10.49
N LYS A 175 10.63 3.02 -11.61
CA LYS A 175 9.40 2.93 -12.39
C LYS A 175 9.10 1.48 -12.77
N SER A 176 7.89 1.01 -12.45
CA SER A 176 7.35 -0.27 -12.94
C SER A 176 6.09 -0.04 -13.78
N ASN A 177 5.44 -1.13 -14.20
CA ASN A 177 4.09 -1.07 -14.73
C ASN A 177 3.21 -1.98 -13.87
N CYS A 178 2.02 -1.48 -13.52
CA CYS A 178 1.02 -2.27 -12.83
C CYS A 178 0.66 -3.50 -13.70
N PRO A 179 0.80 -4.74 -13.18
CA PRO A 179 0.62 -5.95 -13.98
C PRO A 179 -0.81 -6.12 -14.50
N VAL A 180 -1.78 -5.43 -13.90
CA VAL A 180 -3.20 -5.54 -14.28
C VAL A 180 -3.63 -4.43 -15.25
N THR A 181 -3.21 -3.19 -15.01
CA THR A 181 -3.69 -2.03 -15.79
C THR A 181 -2.70 -1.60 -16.87
N GLY A 182 -1.44 -2.04 -16.78
CA GLY A 182 -0.34 -1.58 -17.62
C GLY A 182 0.07 -0.12 -17.39
N GLN A 183 -0.56 0.56 -16.43
CA GLN A 183 -0.22 1.95 -16.09
C GLN A 183 1.12 2.03 -15.37
N PRO A 184 1.86 3.14 -15.51
CA PRO A 184 3.15 3.31 -14.85
C PRO A 184 2.98 3.49 -13.34
N ASP A 185 3.79 2.79 -12.58
CA ASP A 185 3.99 3.07 -11.15
C ASP A 185 5.30 3.84 -10.99
N TRP A 186 5.29 4.84 -10.10
CA TRP A 186 6.45 5.69 -9.81
C TRP A 186 6.78 5.60 -8.32
N ALA A 187 8.07 5.48 -8.00
CA ALA A 187 8.53 5.36 -6.64
C ALA A 187 9.92 5.96 -6.44
N SER A 188 10.19 6.31 -5.19
CA SER A 188 11.55 6.43 -4.69
C SER A 188 11.89 5.18 -3.88
N VAL A 189 13.12 4.69 -4.01
CA VAL A 189 13.65 3.56 -3.24
C VAL A 189 14.84 4.02 -2.42
N PHE A 190 14.90 3.52 -1.19
CA PHE A 190 15.99 3.75 -0.24
C PHE A 190 16.56 2.38 0.13
N ILE A 191 17.89 2.27 0.12
CA ILE A 191 18.64 1.04 0.37
C ILE A 191 19.67 1.32 1.46
#